data_AF-A0A4V1ZUT8-F1
#
_entry.id   AF-A0A4V1ZUT8-F1
#
_cell.length_a   1.000
_cell.length_b   1.000
_cell.length_c   1.000
_cell.angle_alpha   90.00
_cell.angle_beta   90.00
_cell.angle_gamma   90.00
#
_symmetry.space_group_name_H-M   'P 1'
#
loop_
_entity.id
_entity.type
_entity.pdbx_description
1 polymer ?
#
loop_
_entity_poly.entity_id
_entity_poly.type
_entity_poly.pdbx_seq_one_letter_code
_entity_poly.pdbx_strand_id
1 'polypeptide(L)'
;MSPTFLVSRPDAIGDVVLTLPVAGQLKRLFPGCRVVLIGRSYTAAVVAACPWVDAFLNIDELLPLPAAAQVARLRSYAAAAIIHVFPHQKLAR
;
A
#
# COMPACT_ATOMS: atom_id res chain seq x y z
N MET A 1 -15.45 -4.81 12.98
CA MET A 1 -14.47 -3.80 12.53
C MET A 1 -14.05 -4.13 11.12
N SER A 2 -14.02 -3.15 10.22
CA SER A 2 -13.57 -3.39 8.85
C SER A 2 -12.03 -3.51 8.79
N PRO A 3 -11.47 -4.50 8.07
CA PRO A 3 -10.03 -4.72 8.05
C PRO A 3 -9.29 -3.63 7.25
N THR A 4 -8.01 -3.43 7.55
CA THR A 4 -7.10 -2.61 6.73
C THR A 4 -6.13 -3.52 5.97
N PHE A 5 -5.96 -3.28 4.68
CA PHE A 5 -5.00 -3.96 3.82
C PHE A 5 -3.98 -2.97 3.27
N LEU A 6 -2.70 -3.35 3.30
CA LEU A 6 -1.65 -2.62 2.60
C LEU A 6 -1.33 -3.35 1.31
N VAL A 7 -1.34 -2.67 0.17
CA VAL A 7 -0.97 -3.25 -1.14
C VAL A 7 0.37 -2.66 -1.55
N SER A 8 1.37 -3.52 -1.69
CA SER A 8 2.76 -3.14 -1.99
C SER A 8 3.04 -3.24 -3.48
N ARG A 9 3.24 -2.08 -4.14
CA ARG A 9 3.82 -1.99 -5.49
C ARG A 9 4.70 -0.74 -5.68
N PRO A 10 5.89 -0.69 -5.05
CA PRO A 10 6.80 0.46 -5.11
C PRO A 10 7.69 0.52 -6.37
N ASP A 11 7.14 0.19 -7.54
CA ASP A 11 7.87 0.09 -8.82
C ASP A 11 7.56 1.27 -9.77
N ALA A 12 7.54 1.01 -11.08
CA ALA A 12 7.18 1.96 -12.12
C ALA A 12 5.68 2.35 -12.06
N ILE A 13 5.30 3.51 -12.58
CA ILE A 13 3.90 3.93 -12.64
C ILE A 13 3.00 2.92 -13.38
N GLY A 14 3.52 2.28 -14.44
CA GLY A 14 2.80 1.26 -15.19
C GLY A 14 2.39 0.07 -14.31
N ASP A 15 3.32 -0.42 -13.48
CA ASP A 15 3.07 -1.50 -12.54
C ASP A 15 2.02 -1.12 -11.48
N VAL A 16 2.07 0.13 -11.00
CA VAL A 16 1.07 0.65 -10.05
C VAL A 16 -0.31 0.64 -10.67
N VAL A 17 -0.46 1.17 -11.90
CA VAL A 17 -1.75 1.20 -12.61
C VAL A 17 -2.31 -0.22 -12.80
N LEU A 18 -1.47 -1.18 -13.19
CA LEU A 18 -1.86 -2.59 -13.32
C LEU A 18 -2.22 -3.24 -11.97
N THR A 19 -1.78 -2.66 -10.85
CA THR A 19 -2.07 -3.15 -9.49
C THR A 19 -3.34 -2.54 -8.88
N LEU A 20 -3.78 -1.35 -9.30
CA LEU A 20 -4.97 -0.67 -8.75
C LEU A 20 -6.24 -1.54 -8.70
N PRO A 21 -6.52 -2.44 -9.67
CA PRO A 21 -7.68 -3.33 -9.58
C PRO A 21 -7.70 -4.23 -8.33
N VAL A 22 -6.55 -4.52 -7.70
CA VAL A 22 -6.48 -5.26 -6.43
C VAL A 22 -7.25 -4.54 -5.32
N ALA A 23 -7.18 -3.20 -5.28
CA ALA A 23 -7.95 -2.41 -4.31
C ALA A 23 -9.46 -2.59 -4.50
N GLY A 24 -9.93 -2.54 -5.75
CA GLY A 24 -11.34 -2.80 -6.08
C GLY A 24 -11.78 -4.22 -5.69
N GLN A 25 -10.93 -5.22 -5.92
CA GLN A 25 -11.23 -6.60 -5.52
C GLN A 25 -11.32 -6.76 -3.99
N LEU A 26 -10.44 -6.12 -3.22
CA LEU A 26 -10.50 -6.14 -1.76
C LEU A 26 -11.79 -5.50 -1.25
N LYS A 27 -12.20 -4.36 -1.82
CA LYS A 27 -13.47 -3.69 -1.46
C LYS A 27 -14.69 -4.57 -1.74
N ARG A 28 -14.65 -5.40 -2.79
CA ARG A 28 -15.72 -6.38 -3.10
C ARG A 28 -15.74 -7.56 -2.14
N LEU A 29 -14.58 -8.13 -1.84
CA LEU A 29 -14.46 -9.31 -0.96
C LEU A 29 -14.67 -8.96 0.52
N PHE A 30 -14.24 -7.77 0.93
CA PHE A 30 -14.33 -7.27 2.28
C PHE A 30 -15.01 -5.88 2.28
N PRO A 31 -16.36 -5.83 2.24
CA PRO A 31 -17.09 -4.57 2.25
C PRO A 31 -16.68 -3.67 3.42
N GLY A 32 -16.42 -2.40 3.11
CA GLY A 32 -16.00 -1.40 4.10
C GLY A 32 -14.53 -1.49 4.54
N CYS A 33 -13.72 -2.40 3.99
CA CYS A 33 -12.28 -2.45 4.30
C CYS A 33 -11.57 -1.16 3.89
N ARG A 34 -10.44 -0.88 4.54
CA ARG A 34 -9.51 0.18 4.15
C ARG A 34 -8.38 -0.40 3.31
N VAL A 35 -8.03 0.25 2.22
CA VAL A 35 -6.92 -0.11 1.33
C VAL A 35 -5.91 1.04 1.32
N VAL A 36 -4.68 0.73 1.69
CA VAL A 36 -3.54 1.66 1.67
C VAL A 36 -2.57 1.15 0.61
N LEU A 37 -2.26 1.95 -0.41
CA LEU A 37 -1.26 1.56 -1.41
C LEU A 37 0.12 2.08 -1.02
N ILE A 38 1.12 1.19 -1.04
CA ILE A 38 2.52 1.53 -0.81
C ILE A 38 3.17 1.74 -2.18
N GLY A 39 3.65 2.95 -2.46
CA GLY A 39 4.26 3.32 -3.72
C GLY A 39 5.34 4.38 -3.55
N ARG A 40 5.92 4.83 -4.67
CA ARG A 40 6.91 5.91 -4.71
C ARG A 40 6.24 7.27 -4.83
N SER A 41 6.92 8.32 -4.39
CA SER A 41 6.40 9.70 -4.34
C SER A 41 5.72 10.12 -5.64
N TYR A 42 6.34 9.84 -6.78
CA TYR A 42 5.84 10.25 -8.10
C TYR A 42 4.58 9.48 -8.56
N THR A 43 4.25 8.34 -7.94
CA THR A 43 3.03 7.57 -8.26
C THR A 43 1.84 7.99 -7.40
N ALA A 44 2.03 8.87 -6.40
CA ALA A 44 0.96 9.29 -5.50
C ALA A 44 -0.27 9.87 -6.23
N ALA A 45 -0.06 10.67 -7.28
CA ALA A 45 -1.14 11.28 -8.05
C ALA A 45 -2.03 10.26 -8.75
N VAL A 46 -1.46 9.22 -9.37
CA VAL A 46 -2.25 8.18 -10.04
C VAL A 46 -2.99 7.30 -9.03
N VAL A 47 -2.40 7.08 -7.85
CA VAL A 47 -3.05 6.34 -6.76
C VAL A 47 -4.23 7.13 -6.21
N ALA A 48 -4.06 8.45 -5.99
CA ALA A 48 -5.12 9.32 -5.50
C ALA A 48 -6.31 9.43 -6.47
N ALA A 49 -6.08 9.22 -7.78
CA ALA A 49 -7.14 9.15 -8.78
C ALA A 49 -7.95 7.84 -8.73
N CYS A 50 -7.49 6.82 -7.99
CA CYS A 50 -8.19 5.54 -7.86
C CYS A 50 -9.23 5.59 -6.73
N PRO A 51 -10.54 5.43 -7.03
CA PRO A 51 -11.60 5.53 -6.01
C PRO A 51 -11.61 4.38 -4.99
N TRP A 52 -10.85 3.31 -5.23
CA TRP A 52 -10.80 2.15 -4.35
C TRP A 52 -9.62 2.18 -3.37
N VAL A 53 -8.72 3.16 -3.47
CA VAL A 53 -7.60 3.35 -2.55
C VAL A 53 -7.93 4.50 -1.60
N ASP A 54 -7.84 4.25 -0.28
CA ASP A 54 -8.21 5.25 0.73
C ASP A 54 -7.01 6.07 1.21
N ALA A 55 -5.79 5.54 1.04
CA ALA A 55 -4.58 6.21 1.49
C ALA A 55 -3.34 5.73 0.72
N PHE A 56 -2.30 6.57 0.77
CA PHE A 56 -1.00 6.28 0.18
C PHE A 56 0.06 6.24 1.28
N LEU A 57 0.96 5.24 1.22
CA LEU A 57 2.16 5.17 2.03
C LEU A 57 3.37 5.34 1.10
N ASN A 58 4.06 6.48 1.25
CA ASN A 58 5.24 6.77 0.45
C ASN A 58 6.45 5.95 0.94
N ILE A 59 6.95 5.07 0.08
CA ILE A 59 8.10 4.23 0.40
C ILE A 59 9.42 5.02 0.43
N ASP A 60 9.50 6.10 -0.35
CA ASP A 60 10.70 6.95 -0.41
C ASP A 60 10.90 7.71 0.92
N GLU A 61 9.82 7.95 1.66
CA GLU A 61 9.84 8.52 3.02
C GLU A 61 10.00 7.45 4.10
N LEU A 62 9.48 6.23 3.87
CA LEU A 62 9.53 5.14 4.84
C LEU A 62 10.94 4.56 4.98
N LEU A 63 11.58 4.19 3.86
CA LEU A 63 12.85 3.44 3.87
C LEU A 63 14.05 4.18 4.48
N PRO A 64 14.15 5.52 4.43
CA PRO A 64 15.21 6.26 5.12
C PRO A 64 15.10 6.23 6.66
N LEU A 65 13.92 5.92 7.21
CA LEU A 65 13.73 5.89 8.66
C LEU A 65 14.54 4.76 9.31
N PRO A 66 14.93 4.87 10.60
CA PRO A 66 15.45 3.74 11.36
C PRO A 66 14.47 2.56 11.35
N ALA A 67 14.98 1.32 11.36
CA ALA A 67 14.15 0.11 11.24
C ALA A 67 13.01 0.05 12.27
N ALA A 68 13.26 0.47 13.52
CA ALA A 68 12.23 0.54 14.55
C ALA A 68 11.09 1.50 14.18
N ALA A 69 11.41 2.65 13.58
CA ALA A 69 10.43 3.63 13.11
C ALA A 69 9.68 3.14 11.87
N GLN A 70 10.33 2.40 10.96
CA GLN A 70 9.64 1.75 9.82
C GLN A 70 8.59 0.76 10.33
N VAL A 71 8.98 -0.12 11.26
CA VAL A 71 8.09 -1.10 11.87
C VAL A 71 6.95 -0.42 12.62
N ALA A 72 7.25 0.62 13.41
CA ALA A 72 6.21 1.39 14.11
C ALA A 72 5.23 2.04 13.14
N ARG A 73 5.73 2.61 12.03
CA ARG A 73 4.90 3.22 10.99
C ARG A 73 3.99 2.19 10.32
N LEU A 74 4.49 1.02 9.94
CA LEU A 74 3.68 -0.06 9.37
C LEU A 74 2.65 -0.59 10.38
N ARG A 75 3.04 -0.79 11.64
CA ARG A 75 2.13 -1.23 12.73
C ARG A 75 1.03 -0.23 13.02
N SER A 76 1.27 1.07 12.83
CA SER A 76 0.26 2.13 13.07
C SER A 76 -0.98 1.99 12.19
N TYR A 77 -0.89 1.27 11.06
CA TYR A 77 -2.04 0.98 10.21
C TYR A 77 -2.94 -0.14 10.74
N ALA A 78 -2.49 -0.89 11.76
CA ALA A 78 -3.21 -2.07 12.28
C ALA A 78 -3.70 -3.00 11.16
N ALA A 79 -2.82 -3.24 10.17
CA ALA A 79 -3.16 -3.96 8.96
C ALA A 79 -3.45 -5.43 9.25
N ALA A 80 -4.52 -5.97 8.68
CA ALA A 80 -4.82 -7.40 8.70
C ALA A 80 -3.81 -8.18 7.84
N ALA A 81 -3.37 -7.60 6.73
CA ALA A 81 -2.34 -8.15 5.87
C ALA A 81 -1.62 -7.07 5.06
N ILE A 82 -0.41 -7.39 4.63
CA ILE A 82 0.32 -6.69 3.56
C ILE A 82 0.38 -7.62 2.36
N ILE A 83 -0.13 -7.15 1.21
CA ILE A 83 -0.19 -7.89 -0.04
C ILE A 83 0.95 -7.41 -0.92
N HIS A 84 2.00 -8.22 -1.03
CA HIS A 84 3.11 -7.97 -1.95
C HIS A 84 2.75 -8.51 -3.33
N VAL A 85 2.22 -7.66 -4.20
CA VAL A 85 1.87 -8.03 -5.59
C VAL A 85 3.13 -8.37 -6.38
N PHE A 86 4.24 -7.71 -6.05
CA PHE A 86 5.59 -8.16 -6.37
C PHE A 86 6.49 -7.85 -5.17
N PRO A 87 7.29 -8.83 -4.70
CA PRO A 87 8.06 -8.67 -3.48
C PRO A 87 9.17 -7.64 -3.68
N HIS A 88 9.11 -6.56 -2.90
CA HIS A 88 10.21 -5.62 -2.78
C HIS A 88 11.09 -6.04 -1.60
N GLN A 89 12.34 -6.41 -1.85
CA GLN A 89 13.23 -7.09 -0.90
C GLN A 89 13.32 -6.42 0.49
N LYS A 90 13.37 -5.08 0.53
CA LYS A 90 13.45 -4.34 1.80
C LYS A 90 12.14 -4.32 2.58
N LEU A 91 11.01 -4.44 1.90
CA LEU A 91 9.68 -4.29 2.48
C LEU A 91 9.06 -5.65 2.85
N ALA A 92 9.36 -6.70 2.08
CA ALA A 92 8.85 -8.07 2.28
C ALA A 92 9.80 -8.96 3.11
N ARG A 93 10.55 -8.36 4.03
CA ARG A 93 11.53 -9.06 4.87
C ARG A 93 10.88 -9.65 6.12
#